data_AF-V3ZT69-F1
#
_entry.id   AF-V3ZT69-F1
#
_cell.length_a   1.000
_cell.length_b   1.000
_cell.length_c   1.000
_cell.angle_alpha   90.00
_cell.angle_beta   90.00
_cell.angle_gamma   90.00
#
_symmetry.space_group_name_H-M   'P 1'
#
loop_
_entity.id
_entity.type
_entity.pdbx_description
1 polymer ?
#
loop_
_entity_poly.entity_id
_entity_poly.type
_entity_poly.pdbx_seq_one_letter_code
_entity_poly.pdbx_strand_id
1 'polypeptide(L)'
;MSEIENFMAMLKNLAVEPQNSMPDVSIWMISGDKRIAYFRIPANEVIFSNNPNTIGRQCGKLQTVQLKFPGLKLEKDKKWEVPTLLQVRLWLGLQNQEAEWHKMQKEGELAVFAETYENMVSILGSWTTKGPTMSRPKFSDSQGKVSLPKDNFVPPPGWRWDSEWYVSPELSMLFEKDAGHKKFIEDIYECQSRGIPGGNWAQASRPWSDV
;
A
#
# COMPACT_ATOMS: atom_id res chain seq x y z
N MET A 1 9.34 44.78 -23.41
CA MET A 1 9.68 43.85 -22.31
C MET A 1 8.51 42.89 -22.06
N SER A 2 7.29 43.39 -21.82
CA SER A 2 6.08 42.56 -21.62
C SER A 2 5.73 41.61 -22.78
N GLU A 3 5.92 42.03 -24.03
CA GLU A 3 5.64 41.17 -25.20
C GLU A 3 6.57 39.96 -25.29
N ILE A 4 7.87 40.14 -24.97
CA ILE A 4 8.85 39.06 -24.95
C ILE A 4 8.52 38.05 -23.85
N GLU A 5 8.11 38.53 -22.67
CA GLU A 5 7.66 37.67 -21.57
C GLU A 5 6.40 36.88 -21.95
N ASN A 6 5.44 37.51 -22.65
CA ASN A 6 4.26 36.83 -23.17
C ASN A 6 4.61 35.76 -24.21
N PHE A 7 5.50 36.05 -25.16
CA PHE A 7 5.97 35.06 -26.13
C PHE A 7 6.71 33.91 -25.44
N MET A 8 7.53 34.20 -24.42
CA MET A 8 8.20 33.16 -23.63
C MET A 8 7.19 32.26 -22.91
N ALA A 9 6.14 32.84 -22.31
CA ALA A 9 5.09 32.07 -21.65
C ALA A 9 4.30 31.20 -22.65
N MET A 10 3.97 31.75 -23.81
CA MET A 10 3.29 31.02 -24.88
C MET A 10 4.14 29.85 -25.40
N LEU A 11 5.42 30.08 -25.67
CA LEU A 11 6.36 29.04 -26.11
C LEU A 11 6.55 27.95 -25.05
N LYS A 12 6.62 28.30 -23.77
CA LYS A 12 6.66 27.32 -22.67
C LYS A 12 5.41 26.45 -22.63
N ASN A 13 4.23 27.04 -22.81
CA ASN A 13 2.97 26.28 -22.82
C ASN A 13 2.87 25.36 -24.05
N LEU A 14 3.34 25.80 -25.22
CA LEU A 14 3.38 24.99 -26.44
C LEU A 14 4.43 23.87 -26.39
N ALA A 15 5.54 24.10 -25.68
CA ALA A 15 6.60 23.12 -25.52
C ALA A 15 6.22 21.95 -24.60
N VAL A 16 5.20 22.13 -23.74
CA VAL A 16 4.64 21.03 -22.95
C VAL A 16 3.76 20.20 -23.87
N GLU A 17 4.34 19.18 -24.49
CA GLU A 17 3.60 18.26 -25.33
C GLU A 17 2.57 17.49 -24.49
N PRO A 18 1.26 17.62 -24.78
CA PRO A 18 0.24 16.90 -24.04
C PRO A 18 0.44 15.40 -24.25
N GLN A 19 0.82 14.69 -23.18
CA GLN A 19 0.89 13.24 -23.16
C GLN A 19 -0.54 12.68 -23.24
N ASN A 20 -1.13 12.66 -24.43
CA ASN A 20 -2.55 12.35 -24.65
C ASN A 20 -2.93 10.90 -24.33
N SER A 21 -1.98 10.03 -23.98
CA SER A 21 -2.23 8.59 -23.81
C SER A 21 -1.56 7.94 -22.60
N MET A 22 -0.64 8.62 -21.90
CA MET A 22 0.04 8.03 -20.74
C MET A 22 -0.25 8.87 -19.49
N PRO A 23 -0.91 8.28 -18.46
CA PRO A 23 -1.25 9.01 -17.25
C PRO A 23 0.00 9.29 -16.41
N ASP A 24 -0.05 10.40 -15.69
CA ASP A 24 0.98 10.78 -14.72
C ASP A 24 1.05 9.79 -13.55
N VAL A 25 2.24 9.63 -13.00
CA VAL A 25 2.47 8.84 -11.79
C VAL A 25 1.97 9.65 -10.60
N SER A 26 1.09 9.08 -9.78
CA SER A 26 0.56 9.74 -8.58
C SER A 26 0.93 8.94 -7.34
N ILE A 27 1.62 9.60 -6.41
CA ILE A 27 1.94 9.06 -5.08
C ILE A 27 0.88 9.58 -4.12
N TRP A 28 0.20 8.69 -3.41
CA TRP A 28 -0.80 9.02 -2.40
C TRP A 28 -0.34 8.55 -1.03
N MET A 29 -0.51 9.41 -0.02
CA MET A 29 -0.47 9.03 1.38
C MET A 29 -1.90 8.70 1.83
N ILE A 30 -2.07 7.50 2.37
CA ILE A 30 -3.36 6.94 2.77
C ILE A 30 -3.33 6.69 4.28
N SER A 31 -4.40 7.07 4.98
CA SER A 31 -4.62 6.77 6.39
C SER A 31 -6.04 6.24 6.56
N GLY A 32 -6.16 4.95 6.90
CA GLY A 32 -7.42 4.22 6.78
C GLY A 32 -7.98 4.34 5.35
N ASP A 33 -9.26 4.72 5.22
CA ASP A 33 -9.90 4.88 3.90
C ASP A 33 -9.69 6.28 3.29
N LYS A 34 -8.88 7.15 3.91
CA LYS A 34 -8.73 8.55 3.51
C LYS A 34 -7.39 8.80 2.83
N ARG A 35 -7.44 9.46 1.68
CA ARG A 35 -6.28 10.07 1.03
C ARG A 35 -5.98 11.39 1.75
N ILE A 36 -4.82 11.48 2.38
CA ILE A 36 -4.45 12.62 3.25
C ILE A 36 -3.38 13.52 2.64
N ALA A 37 -2.58 13.01 1.70
CA ALA A 37 -1.60 13.81 0.96
C ALA A 37 -1.28 13.16 -0.39
N TYR A 38 -0.79 13.93 -1.36
CA TYR A 38 -0.46 13.43 -2.69
C TYR A 38 0.68 14.19 -3.35
N PHE A 39 1.31 13.54 -4.33
CA PHE A 39 2.23 14.17 -5.26
C PHE A 39 2.01 13.59 -6.65
N ARG A 40 1.93 14.45 -7.66
CA ARG A 40 1.71 14.06 -9.07
C ARG A 40 2.96 14.36 -9.87
N ILE A 41 3.39 13.38 -10.66
CA ILE A 41 4.66 13.38 -11.40
C ILE A 41 4.35 13.14 -12.87
N PRO A 42 4.69 14.09 -13.75
CA PRO A 42 4.51 13.91 -15.18
C PRO A 42 5.19 12.64 -15.68
N ALA A 43 4.47 11.81 -16.43
CA ALA A 43 5.01 10.51 -16.88
C ALA A 43 6.30 10.68 -17.70
N ASN A 44 6.37 11.71 -18.53
CA ASN A 44 7.54 12.06 -19.35
C ASN A 44 8.79 12.42 -18.52
N GLU A 45 8.66 12.80 -17.24
CA GLU A 45 9.81 13.09 -16.39
C GLU A 45 10.48 11.81 -15.88
N VAL A 46 9.74 10.71 -15.76
CA VAL A 46 10.21 9.45 -15.16
C VAL A 46 10.22 8.27 -16.13
N ILE A 47 9.76 8.48 -17.36
CA ILE A 47 9.74 7.45 -18.42
C ILE A 47 11.15 6.96 -18.74
N PHE A 48 11.27 5.65 -18.90
CA PHE A 48 12.48 5.01 -19.37
C PHE A 48 12.45 4.81 -20.89
N SER A 49 13.62 4.98 -21.51
CA SER A 49 13.85 4.64 -22.90
C SER A 49 15.29 4.17 -23.09
N ASN A 50 15.49 3.22 -23.99
CA ASN A 50 16.83 2.76 -24.38
C ASN A 50 17.63 3.85 -25.10
N ASN A 51 16.95 4.85 -25.68
CA ASN A 51 17.61 6.01 -26.29
C ASN A 51 17.81 7.10 -25.23
N PRO A 52 19.06 7.45 -24.88
CA PRO A 52 19.36 8.46 -23.86
C PRO A 52 18.77 9.84 -24.12
N ASN A 53 18.47 10.18 -25.38
CA ASN A 53 17.88 11.47 -25.74
C ASN A 53 16.37 11.55 -25.47
N THR A 54 15.74 10.41 -25.14
CA THR A 54 14.29 10.28 -24.92
C THR A 54 13.95 9.78 -23.51
N ILE A 55 14.95 9.63 -22.65
CA ILE A 55 14.74 9.26 -21.25
C ILE A 55 14.19 10.46 -20.48
N GLY A 56 13.26 10.19 -19.57
CA GLY A 56 12.73 11.19 -18.66
C GLY A 56 13.84 11.78 -17.80
N ARG A 57 13.82 13.10 -17.62
CA ARG A 57 14.89 13.84 -16.92
C ARG A 57 15.16 13.34 -15.49
N GLN A 58 14.13 12.86 -14.80
CA GLN A 58 14.16 12.35 -13.43
C GLN A 58 14.12 10.82 -13.34
N CYS A 59 14.11 10.10 -14.47
CA CYS A 59 14.13 8.65 -14.50
C CYS A 59 15.37 8.11 -13.75
N GLY A 60 15.17 7.24 -12.77
CA GLY A 60 16.23 6.61 -11.98
C GLY A 60 16.96 7.50 -10.98
N LYS A 61 16.66 8.80 -10.94
CA LYS A 61 17.33 9.77 -10.05
C LYS A 61 16.66 9.86 -8.70
N LEU A 62 17.47 10.00 -7.64
CA LEU A 62 16.97 10.25 -6.30
C LEU A 62 16.45 11.68 -6.23
N GLN A 63 15.18 11.84 -5.89
CA GLN A 63 14.53 13.14 -5.75
C GLN A 63 13.74 13.21 -4.45
N THR A 64 13.71 14.40 -3.86
CA THR A 64 12.87 14.68 -2.70
C THR A 64 11.58 15.33 -3.19
N VAL A 65 10.44 14.69 -2.91
CA VAL A 65 9.12 15.18 -3.27
C VAL A 65 8.35 15.61 -2.03
N GLN A 66 7.77 16.82 -2.11
CA GLN A 66 6.94 17.37 -1.05
C GLN A 66 5.47 17.10 -1.36
N LEU A 67 4.82 16.29 -0.53
CA LEU A 67 3.41 15.99 -0.73
C LEU A 67 2.54 17.21 -0.42
N LYS A 68 1.38 17.27 -1.06
CA LYS A 68 0.37 18.30 -0.92
C LYS A 68 -0.90 17.69 -0.36
N PHE A 69 -1.61 18.44 0.48
CA PHE A 69 -2.93 18.01 0.94
C PHE A 69 -3.94 17.97 -0.22
N PRO A 70 -4.86 17.00 -0.26
CA PRO A 70 -5.90 16.94 -1.26
C PRO A 70 -7.03 17.95 -0.94
N GLY A 71 -7.43 18.73 -1.95
CA GLY A 71 -8.56 19.67 -1.90
C GLY A 71 -8.17 21.15 -1.85
N LEU A 72 -9.11 22.02 -2.28
CA LEU A 72 -8.93 23.48 -2.40
C LEU A 72 -8.93 24.24 -1.06
N LYS A 73 -9.12 23.56 0.08
CA LYS A 73 -9.40 24.22 1.37
C LYS A 73 -8.16 24.80 2.07
N LEU A 74 -6.94 24.55 1.60
CA LEU A 74 -5.73 25.07 2.25
C LEU A 74 -5.32 26.49 1.85
N GLU A 75 -5.93 27.10 0.84
CA GLU A 75 -5.56 28.48 0.50
C GLU A 75 -6.11 29.52 1.48
N LYS A 76 -7.11 29.17 2.31
CA LYS A 76 -7.78 30.13 3.21
C LYS A 76 -7.15 30.24 4.60
N ASP A 77 -6.55 29.17 5.11
CA ASP A 77 -5.83 29.19 6.39
C ASP A 77 -4.35 28.89 6.13
N LYS A 78 -3.52 29.93 6.09
CA LYS A 78 -2.06 29.86 5.93
C LYS A 78 -1.37 29.15 7.11
N LYS A 79 -1.62 27.86 7.30
CA LYS A 79 -0.70 27.00 8.05
C LYS A 79 0.33 26.45 7.08
N TRP A 80 1.59 26.83 7.28
CA TRP A 80 2.76 26.33 6.55
C TRP A 80 3.08 24.89 6.96
N GLU A 81 2.10 24.00 6.86
CA GLU A 81 2.26 22.61 7.23
C GLU A 81 2.61 21.81 5.99
N VAL A 82 3.78 21.16 6.02
CA VAL A 82 4.19 20.20 5.00
C VAL A 82 3.74 18.82 5.50
N PRO A 83 2.81 18.13 4.80
CA PRO A 83 2.30 16.86 5.29
C PRO A 83 3.41 15.81 5.37
N THR A 84 4.24 15.70 4.33
CA THR A 84 5.35 14.74 4.27
C THR A 84 6.37 15.16 3.20
N LEU A 85 7.64 14.89 3.48
CA LEU A 85 8.73 14.86 2.49
C LEU A 85 9.12 13.41 2.24
N LEU A 86 9.06 12.97 0.99
CA LEU A 86 9.48 11.63 0.58
C LEU A 86 10.74 11.72 -0.27
N GLN A 87 11.70 10.84 -0.02
CA GLN A 87 12.87 10.67 -0.89
C GLN A 87 12.65 9.43 -1.75
N VAL A 88 12.56 9.60 -3.07
CA VAL A 88 12.15 8.54 -4.00
C VAL A 88 13.05 8.49 -5.23
N ARG A 89 13.26 7.28 -5.76
CA ARG A 89 13.75 7.03 -7.12
C ARG A 89 12.61 6.41 -7.90
N LEU A 90 12.32 6.93 -9.09
CA LEU A 90 11.20 6.45 -9.91
C LEU A 90 11.68 6.05 -11.28
N TRP A 91 11.06 4.99 -11.81
CA TRP A 91 11.30 4.47 -13.14
C TRP A 91 9.97 3.99 -13.71
N LEU A 92 9.66 4.46 -14.91
CA LEU A 92 8.45 4.09 -15.64
C LEU A 92 8.87 3.48 -16.99
N GLY A 93 9.02 2.16 -17.03
CA GLY A 93 9.40 1.43 -18.24
C GLY A 93 8.60 0.15 -18.43
N LEU A 94 8.87 -0.55 -19.53
CA LEU A 94 8.23 -1.83 -19.82
C LEU A 94 8.80 -2.94 -18.94
N GLN A 95 7.98 -3.92 -18.55
CA GLN A 95 8.44 -5.04 -17.70
C GLN A 95 9.65 -5.78 -18.26
N ASN A 96 9.77 -5.95 -19.58
CA ASN A 96 10.93 -6.59 -20.21
C ASN A 96 12.23 -5.75 -20.12
N GLN A 97 12.15 -4.50 -19.68
CA GLN A 97 13.27 -3.59 -19.43
C GLN A 97 13.67 -3.50 -17.96
N GLU A 98 13.08 -4.34 -17.09
CA GLU A 98 13.35 -4.34 -15.65
C GLU A 98 14.85 -4.52 -15.32
N ALA A 99 15.59 -5.28 -16.14
CA ALA A 99 17.03 -5.44 -15.97
C ALA A 99 17.80 -4.10 -16.00
N GLU A 100 17.33 -3.11 -16.76
CA GLU A 100 17.93 -1.77 -16.80
C GLU A 100 17.67 -1.00 -15.51
N TRP A 101 16.48 -1.15 -14.92
CA TRP A 101 16.18 -0.59 -13.59
C TRP A 101 17.13 -1.15 -12.53
N HIS A 102 17.34 -2.46 -12.50
CA HIS A 102 18.27 -3.10 -11.57
C HIS A 102 19.71 -2.60 -11.74
N LYS A 103 20.17 -2.34 -12.98
CA LYS A 103 21.49 -1.72 -13.24
C LYS A 103 21.59 -0.28 -12.72
N MET A 104 20.48 0.46 -12.70
CA MET A 104 20.43 1.82 -12.17
C MET A 104 20.48 1.85 -10.62
N GLN A 105 19.99 0.80 -9.97
CA GLN A 105 20.07 0.62 -8.52
C GLN A 105 21.49 0.22 -8.11
N LYS A 106 22.36 1.22 -7.90
CA LYS A 106 23.74 1.00 -7.44
C LYS A 106 23.92 1.11 -5.93
N GLU A 107 22.89 1.54 -5.21
CA GLU A 107 23.01 2.02 -3.83
C GLU A 107 22.03 1.34 -2.85
N GLY A 108 21.59 0.12 -3.14
CA GLY A 108 20.71 -0.63 -2.24
C GLY A 108 20.93 -2.13 -2.35
N GLU A 109 20.91 -2.81 -1.22
CA GLU A 109 20.77 -4.26 -1.19
C GLU A 109 19.28 -4.59 -1.40
N LEU A 110 18.97 -5.37 -2.44
CA LEU A 110 17.63 -5.92 -2.61
C LEU A 110 17.43 -7.01 -1.55
N ALA A 111 16.66 -6.70 -0.52
CA ALA A 111 16.20 -7.68 0.46
C ALA A 111 14.79 -8.15 0.08
N VAL A 112 14.62 -9.46 -0.07
CA VAL A 112 13.31 -10.10 -0.18
C VAL A 112 13.02 -10.77 1.16
N PHE A 113 11.91 -10.40 1.78
CA PHE A 113 11.49 -10.94 3.06
C PHE A 113 10.47 -12.05 2.85
N ALA A 114 10.64 -13.16 3.59
CA ALA A 114 9.59 -14.12 3.80
C ALA A 114 8.82 -13.73 5.07
N GLU A 115 7.50 -13.64 4.98
CA GLU A 115 6.66 -13.25 6.10
C GLU A 115 5.58 -14.29 6.41
N THR A 116 5.32 -14.49 7.70
CA THR A 116 4.18 -15.25 8.21
C THR A 116 3.71 -14.65 9.52
N TYR A 117 2.42 -14.82 9.82
CA TYR A 117 1.74 -14.23 10.96
C TYR A 117 1.41 -15.31 11.99
N GLU A 118 1.93 -15.16 13.20
CA GLU A 118 1.57 -16.06 14.31
C GLU A 118 0.24 -15.63 14.93
N ASN A 119 -0.72 -16.54 14.98
CA ASN A 119 -2.03 -16.29 15.54
C ASN A 119 -2.15 -16.95 16.92
N MET A 120 -2.68 -16.20 17.90
CA MET A 120 -3.02 -16.72 19.23
C MET A 120 -4.39 -16.23 19.66
N VAL A 121 -5.09 -17.04 20.45
CA VAL A 121 -6.35 -16.67 21.10
C VAL A 121 -6.15 -16.64 22.61
N SER A 122 -6.75 -15.67 23.28
CA SER A 122 -6.76 -15.60 24.75
C SER A 122 -7.98 -16.32 25.29
N ILE A 123 -7.76 -17.42 26.02
CA ILE A 123 -8.81 -18.17 26.70
C ILE A 123 -8.55 -18.03 28.20
N LEU A 124 -9.50 -17.44 28.91
CA LEU A 124 -9.41 -17.21 30.36
C LEU A 124 -8.11 -16.49 30.78
N GLY A 125 -7.65 -15.54 29.96
CA GLY A 125 -6.43 -14.77 30.22
C GLY A 125 -5.12 -15.46 29.83
N SER A 126 -5.17 -16.71 29.35
CA SER A 126 -4.01 -17.44 28.83
C SER A 126 -4.00 -17.45 27.31
N TRP A 127 -2.88 -17.02 26.71
CA TRP A 127 -2.70 -17.08 25.26
C TRP A 127 -2.38 -18.50 24.81
N THR A 128 -3.08 -19.00 23.81
CA THR A 128 -2.89 -20.32 23.23
C THR A 128 -3.01 -20.28 21.71
N THR A 129 -2.27 -21.16 21.04
CA THR A 129 -2.33 -21.40 19.58
C THR A 129 -3.30 -22.53 19.22
N LYS A 130 -3.96 -23.12 20.23
CA LYS A 130 -4.87 -24.27 20.11
C LYS A 130 -6.12 -24.00 20.94
N GLY A 131 -7.28 -24.36 20.42
CA GLY A 131 -8.53 -24.28 21.18
C GLY A 131 -9.75 -24.35 20.29
N PRO A 132 -10.94 -24.62 20.86
CA PRO A 132 -12.18 -24.73 20.10
C PRO A 132 -12.60 -23.40 19.44
N THR A 133 -12.13 -22.26 19.96
CA THR A 133 -12.37 -20.92 19.41
C THR A 133 -11.27 -20.45 18.46
N MET A 134 -10.25 -21.27 18.20
CA MET A 134 -9.15 -20.92 17.30
C MET A 134 -9.55 -21.22 15.85
N SER A 135 -10.14 -20.25 15.17
CA SER A 135 -10.59 -20.37 13.77
C SER A 135 -9.47 -20.19 12.74
N ARG A 136 -8.29 -19.73 13.17
CA ARG A 136 -7.14 -19.42 12.31
C ARG A 136 -6.03 -20.46 12.46
N PRO A 137 -5.24 -20.71 11.40
CA PRO A 137 -4.02 -21.51 11.52
C PRO A 137 -3.03 -20.88 12.51
N LYS A 138 -2.18 -21.69 13.16
CA LYS A 138 -1.14 -21.19 14.08
C LYS A 138 -0.22 -20.15 13.40
N PHE A 139 0.18 -20.45 12.16
CA PHE A 139 0.92 -19.54 11.29
C PHE A 139 0.17 -19.39 9.99
N SER A 140 0.01 -18.14 9.52
CA SER A 140 -0.82 -17.84 8.36
C SER A 140 -0.23 -16.78 7.43
N ASP A 141 -0.93 -16.58 6.31
CA ASP A 141 -0.85 -15.36 5.50
C ASP A 141 -1.37 -14.13 6.24
N SER A 142 -1.23 -12.97 5.60
CA SER A 142 -1.63 -11.67 6.16
C SER A 142 -3.14 -11.55 6.42
N GLN A 143 -3.97 -12.34 5.74
CA GLN A 143 -5.42 -12.39 6.00
C GLN A 143 -5.82 -13.37 7.11
N GLY A 144 -4.87 -14.17 7.61
CA GLY A 144 -5.13 -15.18 8.62
C GLY A 144 -5.97 -16.35 8.15
N LYS A 145 -5.97 -16.66 6.84
CA LYS A 145 -6.82 -17.69 6.20
C LYS A 145 -6.01 -18.89 5.74
N VAL A 146 -4.86 -18.65 5.12
CA VAL A 146 -4.01 -19.71 4.55
C VAL A 146 -2.95 -20.08 5.55
N SER A 147 -2.76 -21.38 5.82
CA SER A 147 -1.70 -21.83 6.72
C SER A 147 -0.33 -21.70 6.05
N LEU A 148 0.57 -20.96 6.67
CA LEU A 148 1.95 -20.74 6.20
C LEU A 148 2.98 -21.01 7.32
N PRO A 149 3.21 -22.26 7.72
CA PRO A 149 4.28 -22.61 8.65
C PRO A 149 5.65 -22.08 8.18
N LYS A 150 6.48 -21.64 9.13
CA LYS A 150 7.85 -21.15 8.87
C LYS A 150 8.69 -22.15 8.05
N ASP A 151 8.51 -23.44 8.29
CA ASP A 151 9.25 -24.52 7.63
C ASP A 151 8.87 -24.71 6.15
N ASN A 152 7.77 -24.12 5.70
CA ASN A 152 7.34 -24.20 4.30
C ASN A 152 8.09 -23.19 3.41
N PHE A 153 8.82 -22.24 3.99
CA PHE A 153 9.58 -21.26 3.24
C PHE A 153 10.94 -21.85 2.88
N VAL A 154 11.15 -22.08 1.59
CA VAL A 154 12.42 -22.56 1.04
C VAL A 154 12.96 -21.53 0.06
N PRO A 155 14.22 -21.09 0.21
CA PRO A 155 14.80 -20.12 -0.71
C PRO A 155 14.87 -20.70 -2.13
N PRO A 156 14.54 -19.92 -3.17
CA PRO A 156 14.71 -20.35 -4.56
C PRO A 156 16.17 -20.69 -4.89
N PRO A 157 16.45 -21.40 -6.00
CA PRO A 157 17.82 -21.68 -6.43
C PRO A 157 18.68 -20.41 -6.51
N GLY A 158 19.83 -20.42 -5.83
CA GLY A 158 20.75 -19.28 -5.75
C GLY A 158 20.47 -18.28 -4.61
N TRP A 159 19.37 -18.43 -3.88
CA TRP A 159 19.08 -17.63 -2.69
C TRP A 159 19.55 -18.34 -1.41
N ARG A 160 19.90 -17.54 -0.40
CA ARG A 160 20.18 -18.01 0.95
C ARG A 160 19.50 -17.11 1.96
N TRP A 161 19.14 -17.67 3.11
CA TRP A 161 18.68 -16.85 4.23
C TRP A 161 19.81 -15.94 4.72
N ASP A 162 19.49 -14.67 4.91
CA ASP A 162 20.42 -13.69 5.50
C ASP A 162 20.34 -13.67 7.03
N SER A 163 19.18 -14.03 7.59
CA SER A 163 18.95 -14.08 9.04
C SER A 163 17.89 -15.10 9.44
N GLU A 164 17.83 -15.38 10.74
CA GLU A 164 16.76 -16.19 11.36
C GLU A 164 15.45 -15.40 11.47
N TRP A 165 14.34 -16.11 11.69
CA TRP A 165 13.04 -15.48 11.92
C TRP A 165 13.07 -14.52 13.12
N TYR A 166 12.64 -13.28 12.89
CA TYR A 166 12.40 -12.29 13.94
C TYR A 166 10.94 -11.82 13.93
N VAL A 167 10.50 -11.23 15.03
CA VAL A 167 9.17 -10.60 15.11
C VAL A 167 9.32 -9.16 14.62
N SER A 168 8.72 -8.84 13.47
CA SER A 168 8.66 -7.46 13.00
C SER A 168 7.66 -6.66 13.86
N PRO A 169 8.08 -5.55 14.49
CA PRO A 169 7.15 -4.68 15.23
C PRO A 169 6.28 -3.84 14.30
N GLU A 170 6.61 -3.76 13.01
CA GLU A 170 5.80 -3.08 12.01
C GLU A 170 4.52 -3.87 11.73
N LEU A 171 3.39 -3.20 11.89
CA LEU A 171 2.07 -3.81 11.83
C LEU A 171 1.60 -3.98 10.39
N SER A 172 2.18 -4.96 9.69
CA SER A 172 1.70 -5.44 8.39
C SER A 172 1.74 -4.39 7.26
N MET A 173 2.11 -4.79 6.04
CA MET A 173 1.94 -3.92 4.86
C MET A 173 0.46 -3.78 4.43
N LEU A 174 -0.48 -4.28 5.23
CA LEU A 174 -1.90 -4.15 4.99
C LEU A 174 -2.30 -2.68 5.13
N PHE A 175 -3.02 -2.16 4.13
CA PHE A 175 -3.59 -0.81 4.14
C PHE A 175 -5.06 -0.82 4.57
N GLU A 176 -5.54 -1.96 5.07
CA GLU A 176 -6.92 -2.09 5.53
C GLU A 176 -7.14 -1.26 6.79
N LYS A 177 -8.39 -0.84 7.02
CA LYS A 177 -8.80 -0.02 8.19
C LYS A 177 -8.28 -0.56 9.52
N ASP A 178 -8.14 -1.87 9.58
CA ASP A 178 -7.78 -2.67 10.74
C ASP A 178 -6.26 -2.90 10.88
N ALA A 179 -5.47 -2.50 9.88
CA ALA A 179 -4.02 -2.56 9.96
C ALA A 179 -3.50 -1.74 11.14
N GLY A 180 -2.65 -2.33 11.96
CA GLY A 180 -2.16 -1.71 13.18
C GLY A 180 -3.01 -1.91 14.43
N HIS A 181 -4.24 -2.40 14.30
CA HIS A 181 -5.10 -2.64 15.45
C HIS A 181 -4.78 -4.00 16.08
N LYS A 182 -4.60 -4.02 17.41
CA LYS A 182 -4.37 -5.26 18.19
C LYS A 182 -5.64 -5.81 18.84
N LYS A 183 -6.77 -5.14 18.62
CA LYS A 183 -8.05 -5.41 19.26
C LYS A 183 -9.14 -5.18 18.22
N PHE A 184 -10.01 -6.18 18.08
CA PHE A 184 -11.14 -6.15 17.16
C PHE A 184 -12.41 -6.43 17.95
N ILE A 185 -13.48 -5.75 17.59
CA ILE A 185 -14.83 -6.05 18.06
C ILE A 185 -15.51 -6.71 16.87
N GLU A 186 -15.85 -7.99 17.01
CA GLU A 186 -16.72 -8.69 16.08
C GLU A 186 -18.13 -8.72 16.67
N ASP A 187 -19.10 -8.26 15.89
CA ASP A 187 -20.51 -8.34 16.25
C ASP A 187 -21.09 -9.64 15.71
N ILE A 188 -21.66 -10.45 16.61
CA ILE A 188 -22.35 -11.70 16.25
C ILE A 188 -23.79 -11.54 16.71
N TYR A 189 -24.72 -11.68 15.77
CA TYR A 189 -26.15 -11.56 16.03
C TYR A 189 -26.76 -12.94 16.23
N GLU A 190 -27.50 -13.11 17.33
CA GLU A 190 -28.38 -14.27 17.52
C GLU A 190 -29.61 -14.09 16.63
N CYS A 191 -29.84 -15.04 15.73
CA CYS A 191 -30.96 -15.00 14.80
C CYS A 191 -32.09 -15.92 15.27
N GLN A 192 -33.28 -15.33 15.40
CA GLN A 192 -34.53 -16.06 15.62
C GLN A 192 -35.44 -15.85 14.41
N SER A 193 -36.28 -16.83 14.12
CA SER A 193 -37.24 -16.80 13.01
C SER A 193 -38.65 -17.10 13.51
N ARG A 194 -39.66 -16.56 12.81
CA ARG A 194 -41.06 -16.87 13.04
C ARG A 194 -41.73 -17.14 11.70
N GLY A 195 -42.53 -18.21 11.64
CA GLY A 195 -43.20 -18.62 10.40
C GLY A 195 -44.38 -17.72 10.00
N ILE A 196 -44.91 -16.93 10.94
CA ILE A 196 -46.03 -16.01 10.72
C ILE A 196 -45.79 -14.66 11.44
N PRO A 197 -46.21 -13.52 10.84
CA PRO A 197 -46.15 -12.22 11.52
C PRO A 197 -46.92 -12.24 12.84
N GLY A 198 -46.29 -11.84 13.94
CA GLY A 198 -46.89 -11.82 15.28
C GLY A 198 -46.83 -13.15 16.06
N GLY A 199 -46.31 -14.22 15.45
CA GLY A 199 -46.11 -15.50 16.13
C GLY A 199 -44.88 -15.53 17.05
N ASN A 200 -44.74 -16.64 17.78
CA ASN A 200 -43.60 -16.90 18.66
C ASN A 200 -42.30 -17.06 17.86
N TRP A 201 -41.22 -16.56 18.44
CA TRP A 201 -39.87 -16.74 17.90
C TRP A 201 -39.38 -18.16 18.17
N ALA A 202 -38.73 -18.75 17.17
CA ALA A 202 -38.03 -20.02 17.25
C ALA A 202 -36.61 -19.84 16.71
N GLN A 203 -35.71 -20.77 17.02
CA GLN A 203 -34.33 -20.71 16.51
C GLN A 203 -34.33 -20.67 14.98
N ALA A 204 -33.60 -19.72 14.39
CA ALA A 204 -33.47 -19.64 12.94
C ALA A 204 -32.62 -20.80 12.41
N SER A 205 -32.80 -21.14 11.13
CA SER A 205 -31.99 -22.16 10.44
C SER A 205 -30.49 -21.82 10.43
N ARG A 206 -30.17 -20.51 10.43
CA ARG A 206 -28.85 -19.98 10.75
C ARG A 206 -28.96 -19.23 12.07
N PRO A 207 -28.54 -19.82 13.21
CA PRO A 207 -28.75 -19.22 14.53
C PRO A 207 -27.79 -18.08 14.85
N TRP A 208 -26.69 -17.94 14.10
CA TRP A 208 -25.71 -16.87 14.25
C TRP A 208 -25.39 -16.29 12.87
N SER A 209 -25.33 -14.96 12.79
CA SER A 209 -24.92 -14.24 11.58
C SER A 209 -24.02 -13.07 11.96
N ASP A 210 -23.12 -12.71 11.05
CA ASP A 210 -22.27 -11.51 11.11
C ASP A 210 -22.94 -10.30 10.41
N VAL A 211 -24.06 -10.52 9.68
CA VAL A 211 -24.96 -9.50 9.09
C VAL A 211 -26.40 -10.00 9.02
#